data_AF-A0A8J2MJF4-F1
#
_entry.id   AF-A0A8J2MJF4-F1
#
_cell.length_a   1.000
_cell.length_b   1.000
_cell.length_c   1.000
_cell.angle_alpha   90.00
_cell.angle_beta   90.00
_cell.angle_gamma   90.00
#
_symmetry.space_group_name_H-M   'P 1'
#
loop_
_entity.id
_entity.type
_entity.pdbx_description
1 polymer ?
#
loop_
_entity_poly.entity_id
_entity_poly.type
_entity_poly.pdbx_seq_one_letter_code
_entity_poly.pdbx_strand_id
1 'polypeptide(L)'
;MGNPPAQEDTWAFGPIGSPFPDNPFHALDQPNQYVALWYKHGKPIHGRAWNNGGVLECSFPYKKAELTGAKDLGGQIQILQYKGDHNSLGFWYEWIKYKDRFEKTEERQKLKCGDSLPIFWKSRKDGPLMGYLDATEMAHFSHDGKAEMLQGSVLDDMYIIVRNIKGGPPGCECKKCYVPPPKPDEPPPPPPPGPPPPRIMRDEWMDIRMGDPWPERKLVQALGKTLDTIPKEDPNQYVALWYQQGEPIMGRIWKDGNGKVAATFGWNGREYRDKIGSLQVLIELGHHVRGYDYSWQPFSVCGTFGEKEWLPVYVDYKGIISPCVITWEGKQILGKVDIRNEKASAAFSGKDNIIVGPKVKEQLVLCRKARPGYHFE
;
A
#
# COMPACT_ATOMS: atom_id res chain seq x y z
N MET A 1 -1.94 29.30 -10.04
CA MET A 1 -0.48 29.40 -9.77
C MET A 1 0.13 28.03 -10.01
N GLY A 2 1.28 27.95 -10.68
CA GLY A 2 1.99 26.69 -10.92
C GLY A 2 2.58 26.10 -9.62
N ASN A 3 3.12 24.88 -9.74
CA ASN A 3 3.92 24.26 -8.68
C ASN A 3 5.18 25.12 -8.39
N PRO A 4 5.75 25.06 -7.16
CA PRO A 4 7.08 25.62 -6.92
C PRO A 4 8.15 24.90 -7.75
N PRO A 5 9.39 25.44 -7.83
CA PRO A 5 10.51 24.71 -8.43
C PRO A 5 10.66 23.31 -7.84
N ALA A 6 10.85 22.31 -8.70
CA ALA A 6 10.91 20.92 -8.28
C ALA A 6 12.21 20.64 -7.49
N GLN A 7 12.06 20.17 -6.25
CA GLN A 7 13.18 19.77 -5.38
C GLN A 7 13.85 18.47 -5.86
N GLU A 8 14.99 18.09 -5.32
CA GLU A 8 15.62 16.80 -5.63
C GLU A 8 14.87 15.61 -5.00
N ASP A 9 15.04 14.44 -5.61
CA ASP A 9 14.49 13.19 -5.09
C ASP A 9 15.16 12.83 -3.76
N THR A 10 14.37 12.45 -2.76
CA THR A 10 14.89 12.12 -1.43
C THR A 10 15.04 10.62 -1.27
N TRP A 11 16.26 10.17 -0.97
CA TRP A 11 16.61 8.77 -0.74
C TRP A 11 17.02 8.57 0.72
N ALA A 12 16.11 8.11 1.59
CA ALA A 12 16.40 7.89 3.01
C ALA A 12 17.25 6.65 3.21
N PHE A 13 18.24 6.73 4.10
CA PHE A 13 18.89 5.54 4.63
C PHE A 13 17.91 4.68 5.43
N GLY A 14 17.86 3.39 5.09
CA GLY A 14 17.11 2.36 5.77
C GLY A 14 18.06 1.22 6.17
N PRO A 15 18.38 1.06 7.47
CA PRO A 15 19.13 -0.09 7.93
C PRO A 15 18.34 -1.39 7.68
N ILE A 16 18.99 -2.39 7.11
CA ILE A 16 18.35 -3.69 6.85
C ILE A 16 18.02 -4.34 8.20
N GLY A 17 16.79 -4.83 8.36
CA GLY A 17 16.30 -5.36 9.63
C GLY A 17 15.81 -4.29 10.62
N SER A 18 15.68 -3.03 10.20
CA SER A 18 14.98 -1.96 10.95
C SER A 18 13.67 -1.56 10.25
N PRO A 19 12.73 -0.90 10.95
CA PRO A 19 11.54 -0.32 10.32
C PRO A 19 11.87 0.64 9.18
N PHE A 20 10.95 0.77 8.23
CA PHE A 20 11.06 1.69 7.10
C PHE A 20 11.15 3.17 7.53
N PRO A 21 11.84 4.01 6.75
CA PRO A 21 11.77 5.46 6.91
C PRO A 21 10.35 5.99 6.61
N ASP A 22 10.13 7.29 6.86
CA ASP A 22 8.84 7.93 6.64
C ASP A 22 8.43 7.96 5.16
N ASN A 23 7.14 7.79 4.86
CA ASN A 23 6.57 7.94 3.51
C ASN A 23 7.39 7.24 2.39
N PRO A 24 7.71 5.94 2.55
CA PRO A 24 8.43 5.20 1.52
C PRO A 24 7.53 5.04 0.28
N PHE A 25 8.11 5.15 -0.92
CA PHE A 25 7.35 5.12 -2.16
C PHE A 25 7.17 3.69 -2.68
N HIS A 26 5.90 3.30 -2.91
CA HIS A 26 5.53 1.95 -3.36
C HIS A 26 5.75 1.76 -4.86
N ALA A 27 6.03 0.52 -5.24
CA ALA A 27 5.80 0.05 -6.60
C ALA A 27 4.30 0.08 -6.92
N LEU A 28 3.96 0.37 -8.18
CA LEU A 28 2.58 0.53 -8.61
C LEU A 28 1.72 -0.69 -8.24
N ASP A 29 0.67 -0.47 -7.45
CA ASP A 29 -0.29 -1.48 -7.01
C ASP A 29 0.32 -2.63 -6.20
N GLN A 30 1.47 -2.41 -5.58
CA GLN A 30 2.11 -3.39 -4.70
C GLN A 30 2.13 -2.86 -3.28
N PRO A 31 1.25 -3.36 -2.39
CA PRO A 31 1.23 -2.89 -1.01
C PRO A 31 2.54 -3.20 -0.28
N ASN A 32 3.31 -4.23 -0.67
CA ASN A 32 4.53 -4.62 0.03
C ASN A 32 5.79 -4.61 -0.83
N GLN A 33 5.88 -3.71 -1.80
CA GLN A 33 7.09 -3.57 -2.61
C GLN A 33 7.44 -2.09 -2.76
N TYR A 34 8.63 -1.71 -2.32
CA TYR A 34 9.07 -0.32 -2.23
C TYR A 34 10.29 -0.10 -3.13
N VAL A 35 10.42 1.12 -3.65
CA VAL A 35 11.55 1.52 -4.51
C VAL A 35 12.80 1.71 -3.67
N ALA A 36 13.84 0.94 -3.98
CA ALA A 36 15.08 0.93 -3.22
C ALA A 36 16.29 1.22 -4.10
N LEU A 37 17.35 1.74 -3.47
CA LEU A 37 18.62 2.12 -4.09
C LEU A 37 19.77 1.61 -3.23
N TRP A 38 20.77 1.04 -3.89
CA TRP A 38 22.01 0.59 -3.28
C TRP A 38 23.20 1.04 -4.13
N TYR A 39 24.35 1.25 -3.48
CA TYR A 39 25.58 1.65 -4.14
C TYR A 39 26.65 0.57 -3.98
N LYS A 40 27.26 0.18 -5.11
CA LYS A 40 28.42 -0.70 -5.12
C LYS A 40 29.57 -0.04 -5.87
N HIS A 41 30.67 0.24 -5.17
CA HIS A 41 31.84 0.93 -5.73
C HIS A 41 31.48 2.25 -6.43
N GLY A 42 30.59 3.05 -5.81
CA GLY A 42 30.13 4.33 -6.35
C GLY A 42 29.08 4.23 -7.45
N LYS A 43 28.69 3.02 -7.89
CA LYS A 43 27.64 2.84 -8.91
C LYS A 43 26.27 2.61 -8.26
N PRO A 44 25.25 3.40 -8.61
CA PRO A 44 23.88 3.22 -8.14
C PRO A 44 23.22 2.02 -8.82
N ILE A 45 22.48 1.24 -8.06
CA ILE A 45 21.72 0.06 -8.49
C ILE A 45 20.37 0.14 -7.81
N HIS A 46 19.30 0.33 -8.58
CA HIS A 46 17.95 0.21 -8.02
C HIS A 46 17.54 -1.25 -7.85
N GLY A 47 16.65 -1.47 -6.91
CA GLY A 47 16.08 -2.76 -6.59
C GLY A 47 14.78 -2.59 -5.84
N ARG A 48 14.49 -3.52 -4.94
CA ARG A 48 13.25 -3.52 -4.17
C ARG A 48 13.49 -3.73 -2.69
N ALA A 49 12.62 -3.15 -1.89
CA ALA A 49 12.47 -3.48 -0.47
C ALA A 49 11.05 -3.96 -0.19
N TRP A 50 10.87 -4.69 0.91
CA TRP A 50 9.56 -5.12 1.41
C TRP A 50 9.56 -5.21 2.93
N ASN A 51 8.38 -5.17 3.53
CA ASN A 51 8.14 -5.38 4.94
C ASN A 51 8.05 -6.88 5.23
N ASN A 52 8.86 -7.32 6.20
CA ASN A 52 8.73 -8.62 6.82
C ASN A 52 8.92 -8.47 8.33
N GLY A 53 7.91 -8.79 9.13
CA GLY A 53 7.94 -8.62 10.58
C GLY A 53 8.10 -7.17 11.03
N GLY A 54 7.68 -6.21 10.21
CA GLY A 54 7.79 -4.79 10.52
C GLY A 54 9.13 -4.17 10.21
N VAL A 55 10.02 -4.93 9.59
CA VAL A 55 11.37 -4.47 9.25
C VAL A 55 11.62 -4.59 7.75
N LEU A 56 12.59 -3.81 7.30
CA LEU A 56 13.02 -3.70 5.93
C LEU A 56 13.87 -4.93 5.57
N GLU A 57 13.40 -5.66 4.57
CA GLU A 57 14.17 -6.59 3.75
C GLU A 57 14.28 -6.06 2.32
N CYS A 58 15.24 -6.57 1.55
CA CYS A 58 15.51 -6.05 0.22
C CYS A 58 16.18 -7.06 -0.71
N SER A 59 16.19 -6.73 -2.00
CA SER A 59 16.79 -7.54 -3.06
C SER A 59 17.31 -6.63 -4.18
N PHE A 60 18.57 -6.87 -4.58
CA PHE A 60 19.24 -6.15 -5.65
C PHE A 60 19.92 -7.12 -6.63
N PRO A 61 19.82 -6.89 -7.95
CA PRO A 61 20.56 -7.67 -8.94
C PRO A 61 22.01 -7.16 -9.05
N TYR A 62 22.98 -8.06 -8.92
CA TYR A 62 24.40 -7.74 -9.10
C TYR A 62 25.18 -8.91 -9.69
N LYS A 63 25.87 -8.71 -10.82
CA LYS A 63 26.70 -9.73 -11.49
C LYS A 63 26.02 -11.10 -11.63
N LYS A 64 24.76 -11.12 -12.11
CA LYS A 64 23.92 -12.32 -12.28
C LYS A 64 23.42 -12.99 -10.98
N ALA A 65 23.76 -12.45 -9.82
CA ALA A 65 23.28 -12.93 -8.53
C ALA A 65 22.23 -11.97 -7.95
N GLU A 66 21.37 -12.50 -7.09
CA GLU A 66 20.53 -11.72 -6.18
C GLU A 66 21.28 -11.47 -4.87
N LEU A 67 21.32 -10.22 -4.42
CA LEU A 67 21.86 -9.83 -3.12
C LEU A 67 20.73 -9.34 -2.21
N THR A 68 20.54 -10.00 -1.07
CA THR A 68 19.52 -9.67 -0.05
C THR A 68 20.10 -9.43 1.33
N GLY A 69 21.27 -10.01 1.62
CA GLY A 69 21.87 -10.04 2.94
C GLY A 69 22.49 -8.70 3.34
N ALA A 70 22.27 -8.30 4.60
CA ALA A 70 22.91 -7.12 5.17
C ALA A 70 24.43 -7.13 5.04
N LYS A 71 25.07 -8.32 5.12
CA LYS A 71 26.53 -8.46 4.93
C LYS A 71 26.97 -8.11 3.51
N ASP A 72 26.23 -8.54 2.50
CA ASP A 72 26.58 -8.31 1.09
C ASP A 72 26.31 -6.87 0.65
N LEU A 73 25.27 -6.27 1.24
CA LEU A 73 24.79 -4.93 0.92
C LEU A 73 25.41 -3.82 1.79
N GLY A 74 26.15 -4.16 2.85
CA GLY A 74 26.82 -3.18 3.72
C GLY A 74 25.95 -2.62 4.85
N GLY A 75 24.91 -3.34 5.26
CA GLY A 75 24.08 -3.08 6.44
C GLY A 75 22.93 -2.09 6.25
N GLN A 76 23.00 -1.22 5.24
CA GLN A 76 21.95 -0.25 4.95
C GLN A 76 21.80 -0.02 3.45
N ILE A 77 20.59 0.33 3.04
CA ILE A 77 20.24 0.74 1.69
C ILE A 77 19.54 2.09 1.74
N GLN A 78 19.14 2.62 0.60
CA GLN A 78 18.28 3.78 0.53
C GLN A 78 16.87 3.42 0.02
N ILE A 79 15.85 4.05 0.57
CA ILE A 79 14.45 3.92 0.15
C ILE A 79 13.99 5.27 -0.40
N LEU A 80 13.33 5.24 -1.55
CA LEU A 80 12.73 6.45 -2.12
C LEU A 80 11.65 6.97 -1.18
N GLN A 81 11.71 8.25 -0.83
CA GLN A 81 10.69 8.91 -0.02
C GLN A 81 9.89 9.93 -0.83
N TYR A 82 8.60 10.05 -0.49
CA TYR A 82 7.76 11.14 -0.93
C TYR A 82 7.06 11.79 0.27
N LYS A 83 7.80 12.61 1.01
CA LYS A 83 7.32 13.30 2.21
C LYS A 83 6.90 14.73 1.87
N GLY A 84 5.60 14.93 1.67
CA GLY A 84 5.03 16.21 1.27
C GLY A 84 4.02 16.00 0.14
N ASP A 85 3.92 16.99 -0.73
CA ASP A 85 3.04 16.99 -1.90
C ASP A 85 3.62 17.84 -3.03
N HIS A 86 2.94 17.88 -4.17
CA HIS A 86 3.35 18.71 -5.31
C HIS A 86 3.39 20.21 -5.00
N ASN A 87 2.70 20.68 -3.95
CA ASN A 87 2.69 22.08 -3.53
C ASN A 87 3.93 22.47 -2.73
N SER A 88 4.59 21.51 -2.09
CA SER A 88 5.79 21.70 -1.27
C SER A 88 7.05 21.24 -1.99
N LEU A 89 6.98 20.14 -2.74
CA LEU A 89 8.12 19.53 -3.44
C LEU A 89 8.25 20.00 -4.89
N GLY A 90 7.21 20.56 -5.49
CA GLY A 90 7.20 21.00 -6.88
C GLY A 90 6.97 19.89 -7.91
N PHE A 91 6.80 18.65 -7.45
CA PHE A 91 6.52 17.48 -8.29
C PHE A 91 5.73 16.42 -7.53
N TRP A 92 5.20 15.45 -8.26
CA TRP A 92 4.69 14.18 -7.74
C TRP A 92 5.21 13.02 -8.60
N TYR A 93 5.33 11.83 -8.01
CA TYR A 93 5.79 10.65 -8.74
C TYR A 93 4.64 10.00 -9.51
N GLU A 94 4.86 9.79 -10.80
CA GLU A 94 3.93 9.14 -11.72
C GLU A 94 4.58 7.87 -12.27
N TRP A 95 3.86 6.76 -12.22
CA TRP A 95 4.25 5.54 -12.93
C TRP A 95 3.71 5.61 -14.36
N ILE A 96 4.60 5.55 -15.35
CA ILE A 96 4.24 5.51 -16.78
C ILE A 96 4.82 4.27 -17.43
N LYS A 97 4.25 3.82 -18.55
CA LYS A 97 4.86 2.74 -19.32
C LYS A 97 6.20 3.20 -19.90
N TYR A 98 7.15 2.29 -20.02
CA TYR A 98 8.49 2.59 -20.52
C TYR A 98 8.45 3.10 -21.96
N LYS A 99 7.54 2.61 -22.81
CA LYS A 99 7.40 3.12 -24.18
C LYS A 99 6.98 4.61 -24.23
N ASP A 100 6.25 5.08 -23.22
CA ASP A 100 5.74 6.47 -23.15
C ASP A 100 6.81 7.45 -22.60
N ARG A 101 8.04 6.98 -22.36
CA ARG A 101 9.14 7.75 -21.72
C ARG A 101 9.63 8.98 -22.49
N PHE A 102 9.18 9.16 -23.73
CA PHE A 102 9.49 10.30 -24.57
C PHE A 102 8.30 11.26 -24.72
N GLU A 103 7.14 10.93 -24.15
CA GLU A 103 5.97 11.80 -24.14
C GLU A 103 6.03 12.81 -22.99
N LYS A 104 5.59 14.05 -23.26
CA LYS A 104 5.50 15.14 -22.29
C LYS A 104 6.80 15.42 -21.53
N THR A 105 7.93 15.38 -22.22
CA THR A 105 9.28 15.61 -21.63
C THR A 105 9.46 17.00 -21.05
N GLU A 106 8.62 17.96 -21.44
CA GLU A 106 8.52 19.30 -20.88
C GLU A 106 7.77 19.36 -19.54
N GLU A 107 7.09 18.27 -19.15
CA GLU A 107 6.31 18.15 -17.90
C GLU A 107 6.78 16.97 -17.02
N ARG A 108 7.53 16.03 -17.59
CA ARG A 108 7.97 14.79 -16.95
C ARG A 108 9.49 14.65 -16.98
N GLN A 109 10.06 14.39 -15.82
CA GLN A 109 11.49 14.13 -15.65
C GLN A 109 11.70 12.69 -15.18
N LYS A 110 12.52 11.89 -15.87
CA LYS A 110 12.77 10.50 -15.47
C LYS A 110 13.49 10.46 -14.12
N LEU A 111 12.96 9.68 -13.18
CA LEU A 111 13.67 9.40 -11.93
C LEU A 111 14.87 8.48 -12.24
N LYS A 112 16.08 8.91 -11.87
CA LYS A 112 17.29 8.11 -12.01
C LYS A 112 18.37 8.54 -11.03
N CYS A 113 19.29 7.64 -10.74
CA CYS A 113 20.53 7.92 -10.06
C CYS A 113 21.68 7.46 -10.97
N GLY A 114 22.51 8.39 -11.42
CA GLY A 114 23.50 8.10 -12.48
C GLY A 114 22.81 7.50 -13.72
N ASP A 115 23.25 6.29 -14.07
CA ASP A 115 22.73 5.51 -15.20
C ASP A 115 21.66 4.48 -14.81
N SER A 116 21.32 4.39 -13.53
CA SER A 116 20.32 3.45 -13.03
C SER A 116 18.96 4.14 -12.93
N LEU A 117 17.94 3.53 -13.54
CA LEU A 117 16.56 3.98 -13.52
C LEU A 117 15.64 2.86 -12.99
N PRO A 118 14.75 3.09 -12.01
CA PRO A 118 13.83 2.06 -11.54
C PRO A 118 12.85 1.61 -12.64
N ILE A 119 12.70 0.29 -12.80
CA ILE A 119 11.75 -0.29 -13.76
C ILE A 119 10.94 -1.41 -13.08
N PHE A 120 9.64 -1.47 -13.37
CA PHE A 120 8.69 -2.35 -12.72
C PHE A 120 7.99 -3.26 -13.73
N TRP A 121 8.23 -4.56 -13.61
CA TRP A 121 7.58 -5.57 -14.42
C TRP A 121 6.27 -6.02 -13.76
N LYS A 122 5.23 -5.19 -13.90
CA LYS A 122 3.92 -5.41 -13.28
C LYS A 122 3.24 -6.71 -13.75
N SER A 123 3.36 -7.05 -15.03
CA SER A 123 2.69 -8.19 -15.67
C SER A 123 3.47 -9.50 -15.60
N ARG A 124 4.53 -9.58 -14.78
CA ARG A 124 5.34 -10.79 -14.66
C ARG A 124 4.52 -11.96 -14.12
N LYS A 125 4.61 -13.11 -14.80
CA LYS A 125 3.79 -14.31 -14.52
C LYS A 125 3.97 -14.83 -13.09
N ASP A 126 5.20 -14.85 -12.58
CA ASP A 126 5.50 -15.35 -11.23
C ASP A 126 5.38 -14.26 -10.16
N GLY A 127 4.63 -13.19 -10.45
CA GLY A 127 4.42 -12.06 -9.56
C GLY A 127 5.20 -10.81 -9.97
N PRO A 128 4.63 -9.61 -9.76
CA PRO A 128 5.23 -8.34 -10.12
C PRO A 128 6.61 -8.11 -9.48
N LEU A 129 7.56 -7.58 -10.25
CA LEU A 129 8.95 -7.46 -9.80
C LEU A 129 9.58 -6.13 -10.22
N MET A 130 10.15 -5.44 -9.24
CA MET A 130 10.95 -4.23 -9.38
C MET A 130 12.42 -4.56 -9.64
N GLY A 131 13.04 -3.77 -10.51
CA GLY A 131 14.45 -3.86 -10.88
C GLY A 131 14.98 -2.51 -11.33
N TYR A 132 16.03 -2.54 -12.15
CA TYR A 132 16.60 -1.31 -12.72
C TYR A 132 16.97 -1.46 -14.18
N LEU A 133 16.87 -0.37 -14.93
CA LEU A 133 17.37 -0.21 -16.28
C LEU A 133 18.73 0.49 -16.24
N ASP A 134 19.72 -0.01 -16.99
CA ASP A 134 21.04 0.61 -17.13
C ASP A 134 21.19 1.45 -18.41
N ALA A 135 22.35 2.09 -18.58
CA ALA A 135 22.69 2.90 -19.77
C ALA A 135 22.69 2.11 -21.09
N THR A 136 22.74 0.78 -21.04
CA THR A 136 22.67 -0.09 -22.24
C THR A 136 21.22 -0.46 -22.59
N GLU A 137 20.24 0.12 -21.91
CA GLU A 137 18.81 -0.24 -21.99
C GLU A 137 18.54 -1.71 -21.62
N MET A 138 19.38 -2.29 -20.77
CA MET A 138 19.16 -3.61 -20.19
C MET A 138 18.51 -3.48 -18.82
N ALA A 139 17.37 -4.14 -18.63
CA ALA A 139 16.65 -4.21 -17.37
C ALA A 139 17.10 -5.44 -16.58
N HIS A 140 17.39 -5.24 -15.29
CA HIS A 140 17.89 -6.27 -14.38
C HIS A 140 16.91 -6.45 -13.22
N PHE A 141 16.51 -7.69 -12.97
CA PHE A 141 15.57 -8.06 -11.90
C PHE A 141 16.15 -9.18 -11.04
N SER A 142 16.15 -9.03 -9.72
CA SER A 142 16.65 -10.06 -8.79
C SER A 142 15.52 -10.86 -8.16
N HIS A 143 15.66 -12.19 -8.22
CA HIS A 143 14.77 -13.13 -7.56
C HIS A 143 15.40 -14.53 -7.51
N ASP A 144 15.02 -15.35 -6.53
CA ASP A 144 15.41 -16.76 -6.41
C ASP A 144 16.93 -17.01 -6.54
N GLY A 145 17.75 -16.12 -5.97
CA GLY A 145 19.22 -16.21 -6.00
C GLY A 145 19.87 -15.77 -7.32
N LYS A 146 19.11 -15.36 -8.33
CA LYS A 146 19.60 -14.97 -9.65
C LYS A 146 19.21 -13.54 -10.04
N ALA A 147 19.90 -12.99 -11.04
CA ALA A 147 19.45 -11.80 -11.75
C ALA A 147 19.01 -12.15 -13.18
N GLU A 148 17.75 -11.88 -13.48
CA GLU A 148 17.15 -11.95 -14.81
C GLU A 148 17.40 -10.64 -15.56
N MET A 149 17.76 -10.75 -16.84
CA MET A 149 18.10 -9.61 -17.70
C MET A 149 17.20 -9.61 -18.93
N LEU A 150 16.60 -8.46 -19.23
CA LEU A 150 15.70 -8.25 -20.36
C LEU A 150 16.07 -6.99 -21.12
N GLN A 151 15.84 -6.98 -22.43
CA GLN A 151 16.17 -5.85 -23.30
C GLN A 151 15.23 -5.82 -24.51
N GLY A 152 15.03 -4.64 -25.11
CA GLY A 152 14.20 -4.45 -26.29
C GLY A 152 12.71 -4.26 -25.97
N SER A 153 11.84 -4.59 -26.93
CA SER A 153 10.39 -4.28 -26.86
C SER A 153 9.65 -4.97 -25.71
N VAL A 154 10.21 -6.02 -25.11
CA VAL A 154 9.65 -6.64 -23.89
C VAL A 154 9.53 -5.65 -22.73
N LEU A 155 10.33 -4.57 -22.74
CA LEU A 155 10.31 -3.53 -21.73
C LEU A 155 9.16 -2.53 -21.92
N ASP A 156 8.54 -2.44 -23.10
CA ASP A 156 7.65 -1.35 -23.49
C ASP A 156 6.44 -1.17 -22.55
N ASP A 157 5.87 -2.27 -22.08
CA ASP A 157 4.74 -2.29 -21.15
C ASP A 157 5.15 -2.43 -19.67
N MET A 158 6.45 -2.43 -19.36
CA MET A 158 6.93 -2.25 -17.99
C MET A 158 6.79 -0.79 -17.58
N TYR A 159 6.81 -0.51 -16.28
CA TYR A 159 6.58 0.83 -15.76
C TYR A 159 7.87 1.46 -15.23
N ILE A 160 8.03 2.75 -15.45
CA ILE A 160 9.10 3.56 -14.87
C ILE A 160 8.51 4.73 -14.09
N ILE A 161 9.33 5.32 -13.22
CA ILE A 161 8.92 6.50 -12.45
C ILE A 161 9.38 7.76 -13.16
N VAL A 162 8.45 8.69 -13.32
CA VAL A 162 8.76 10.07 -13.68
C VAL A 162 8.30 11.02 -12.59
N ARG A 163 9.02 12.11 -12.41
CA ARG A 163 8.60 13.27 -11.65
C ARG A 163 7.73 14.11 -12.58
N ASN A 164 6.44 14.21 -12.27
CA ASN A 164 5.54 15.12 -12.95
C ASN A 164 5.58 16.48 -12.25
N ILE A 165 6.06 17.50 -12.96
CA ILE A 165 6.30 18.84 -12.41
C ILE A 165 5.12 19.80 -12.63
N LYS A 166 4.02 19.33 -13.23
CA LYS A 166 2.81 20.14 -13.48
C LYS A 166 1.59 19.58 -12.75
N GLY A 167 0.81 20.50 -12.19
CA GLY A 167 -0.42 20.15 -11.46
C GLY A 167 -0.17 19.24 -10.25
N GLY A 168 -1.20 18.53 -9.83
CA GLY A 168 -1.12 17.52 -8.78
C GLY A 168 -1.51 16.13 -9.30
N PRO A 169 -1.29 15.08 -8.50
CA PRO A 169 -1.69 13.72 -8.86
C PRO A 169 -3.21 13.62 -9.06
N PRO A 170 -3.69 12.66 -9.87
CA PRO A 170 -5.11 12.32 -9.93
C PRO A 170 -5.67 12.06 -8.52
N GLY A 171 -6.80 12.69 -8.18
CA GLY A 171 -7.42 12.56 -6.87
C GLY A 171 -6.74 13.34 -5.73
N CYS A 172 -5.88 14.32 -6.03
CA CYS A 172 -5.34 15.21 -5.01
C CYS A 172 -6.44 16.05 -4.33
N GLU A 173 -6.56 15.94 -3.01
CA GLU A 173 -7.55 16.66 -2.20
C GLU A 173 -7.06 18.04 -1.71
N CYS A 174 -5.91 18.52 -2.20
CA CYS A 174 -5.40 19.83 -1.79
C CYS A 174 -6.28 20.97 -2.34
N LYS A 175 -6.26 22.12 -1.68
CA LYS A 175 -7.06 23.30 -2.06
C LYS A 175 -6.76 23.83 -3.48
N LYS A 176 -5.61 23.51 -4.07
CA LYS A 176 -5.28 23.92 -5.45
C LYS A 176 -5.84 22.98 -6.50
N CYS A 177 -5.96 21.69 -6.20
CA CYS A 177 -6.44 20.66 -7.12
C CYS A 177 -7.94 20.42 -6.98
N TYR A 178 -8.46 20.46 -5.76
CA TYR A 178 -9.87 20.30 -5.48
C TYR A 178 -10.52 21.65 -5.17
N VAL A 179 -11.54 21.99 -5.96
CA VAL A 179 -12.48 23.08 -5.67
C VAL A 179 -13.78 22.42 -5.22
N PRO A 180 -14.17 22.53 -3.93
CA PRO A 180 -15.43 21.97 -3.47
C PRO A 180 -16.60 22.59 -4.24
N PRO A 181 -17.64 21.80 -4.55
CA PRO A 181 -18.84 22.34 -5.17
C PRO A 181 -19.44 23.45 -4.27
N PRO A 182 -20.06 24.49 -4.85
CA PRO A 182 -20.74 25.52 -4.08
C PRO A 182 -21.78 24.89 -3.13
N LYS A 183 -22.01 25.56 -1.98
CA LYS A 183 -22.96 25.11 -0.96
C LYS A 183 -24.38 24.98 -1.54
N PRO A 184 -25.21 24.07 -1.00
CA PRO A 184 -26.48 23.65 -1.59
C PRO A 184 -27.60 24.67 -1.37
N ASP A 185 -27.47 25.87 -1.94
CA ASP A 185 -28.61 26.76 -2.15
C ASP A 185 -29.23 26.58 -3.55
N GLU A 186 -28.59 25.75 -4.40
CA GLU A 186 -29.08 25.38 -5.73
C GLU A 186 -29.04 23.86 -5.91
N PRO A 187 -30.08 23.23 -6.50
CA PRO A 187 -30.04 21.81 -6.84
C PRO A 187 -28.84 21.54 -7.76
N PRO A 188 -28.10 20.43 -7.53
CA PRO A 188 -26.92 20.14 -8.33
C PRO A 188 -27.32 20.07 -9.82
N PRO A 189 -26.56 20.73 -10.72
CA PRO A 189 -26.83 20.63 -12.14
C PRO A 189 -26.82 19.16 -12.55
N PRO A 190 -27.70 18.73 -13.47
CA PRO A 190 -27.69 17.37 -13.96
C PRO A 190 -26.28 17.02 -14.45
N PRO A 191 -25.76 15.82 -14.12
CA PRO A 191 -24.41 15.45 -14.51
C PRO A 191 -24.27 15.58 -16.02
N PRO A 192 -23.20 16.22 -16.52
CA PRO A 192 -23.01 16.39 -17.95
C PRO A 192 -23.06 15.02 -18.65
N PRO A 193 -23.72 14.90 -19.81
CA PRO A 193 -23.72 13.66 -20.58
C PRO A 193 -22.27 13.32 -20.96
N GLY A 194 -21.77 12.19 -20.47
CA GLY A 194 -20.40 11.77 -20.68
C GLY A 194 -19.97 10.69 -19.68
N PRO A 195 -18.80 10.06 -19.88
CA PRO A 195 -18.24 9.13 -18.90
C PRO A 195 -18.02 9.87 -17.58
N PRO A 196 -18.22 9.19 -16.43
CA PRO A 196 -18.00 9.81 -15.14
C PRO A 196 -16.52 10.20 -15.00
N PRO A 197 -16.18 11.26 -14.23
CA PRO A 197 -14.80 11.73 -14.11
C PRO A 197 -13.88 10.61 -13.57
N PRO A 198 -12.58 10.58 -13.92
CA PRO A 198 -11.67 9.58 -13.40
C PRO A 198 -11.64 9.61 -11.87
N ARG A 199 -11.76 8.44 -11.24
CA ARG A 199 -11.70 8.32 -9.78
C ARG A 199 -10.77 7.20 -9.37
N ILE A 200 -10.29 7.29 -8.14
CA ILE A 200 -9.45 6.25 -7.54
C ILE A 200 -10.34 5.02 -7.27
N MET A 201 -9.92 3.89 -7.83
CA MET A 201 -10.58 2.57 -7.70
C MET A 201 -9.79 1.59 -6.85
N ARG A 202 -8.75 2.06 -6.15
CA ARG A 202 -7.83 1.24 -5.36
C ARG A 202 -7.86 1.64 -3.91
N ASP A 203 -7.63 0.67 -3.03
CA ASP A 203 -7.55 0.91 -1.59
C ASP A 203 -6.27 1.69 -1.28
N GLU A 204 -6.39 2.74 -0.48
CA GLU A 204 -5.26 3.59 -0.09
C GLU A 204 -4.64 3.11 1.23
N TRP A 205 -3.39 2.67 1.19
CA TRP A 205 -2.64 2.21 2.35
C TRP A 205 -1.52 3.20 2.66
N MET A 206 -1.51 3.72 3.89
CA MET A 206 -0.44 4.60 4.37
C MET A 206 0.51 3.85 5.26
N ASP A 207 1.81 3.94 4.98
CA ASP A 207 2.84 3.43 5.87
C ASP A 207 2.98 4.28 7.12
N ILE A 208 3.11 3.61 8.25
CA ILE A 208 3.39 4.20 9.55
C ILE A 208 4.18 3.18 10.38
N ARG A 209 4.77 3.63 11.49
CA ARG A 209 5.35 2.72 12.48
C ARG A 209 4.54 2.76 13.76
N MET A 210 4.51 1.63 14.46
CA MET A 210 4.03 1.62 15.83
C MET A 210 4.86 2.61 16.68
N GLY A 211 4.17 3.48 17.42
CA GLY A 211 4.79 4.54 18.22
C GLY A 211 4.93 5.89 17.51
N ASP A 212 4.65 5.98 16.21
CA ASP A 212 4.51 7.27 15.52
C ASP A 212 3.29 8.04 16.07
N PRO A 213 3.25 9.37 15.94
CA PRO A 213 2.05 10.16 16.24
C PRO A 213 0.82 9.66 15.48
N TRP A 214 -0.35 9.71 16.12
CA TRP A 214 -1.60 9.34 15.45
C TRP A 214 -1.85 10.19 14.19
N PRO A 215 -2.19 9.58 13.05
CA PRO A 215 -2.33 10.31 11.79
C PRO A 215 -3.57 11.20 11.75
N GLU A 216 -3.49 12.28 10.97
CA GLU A 216 -4.60 13.21 10.74
C GLU A 216 -5.56 12.75 9.62
N ARG A 217 -5.11 11.82 8.76
CA ARG A 217 -5.92 11.25 7.68
C ARG A 217 -7.10 10.46 8.25
N LYS A 218 -8.24 10.47 7.53
CA LYS A 218 -9.41 9.67 7.90
C LYS A 218 -9.10 8.19 7.72
N LEU A 219 -9.11 7.43 8.81
CA LEU A 219 -8.85 5.98 8.81
C LEU A 219 -10.16 5.18 8.75
N VAL A 220 -10.11 3.96 8.21
CA VAL A 220 -11.27 3.05 8.20
C VAL A 220 -11.46 2.43 9.59
N GLN A 221 -12.45 2.91 10.33
CA GLN A 221 -12.83 2.40 11.65
C GLN A 221 -13.66 1.12 11.56
N ALA A 222 -13.42 0.17 12.46
CA ALA A 222 -14.20 -1.03 12.64
C ALA A 222 -15.69 -0.69 12.80
N LEU A 223 -16.54 -1.22 11.92
CA LEU A 223 -17.99 -0.98 11.87
C LEU A 223 -18.41 0.50 11.77
N GLY A 224 -17.47 1.42 11.52
CA GLY A 224 -17.73 2.87 11.56
C GLY A 224 -18.19 3.38 12.93
N LYS A 225 -17.87 2.69 14.02
CA LYS A 225 -18.32 3.05 15.37
C LYS A 225 -17.35 2.57 16.46
N THR A 226 -17.56 3.07 17.67
CA THR A 226 -16.97 2.51 18.90
C THR A 226 -17.57 1.12 19.17
N LEU A 227 -16.73 0.11 19.34
CA LEU A 227 -17.14 -1.29 19.54
C LEU A 227 -17.47 -1.59 21.01
N ASP A 228 -18.41 -2.52 21.22
CA ASP A 228 -18.48 -3.26 22.49
C ASP A 228 -17.44 -4.37 22.48
N THR A 229 -16.20 -4.04 22.85
CA THR A 229 -15.02 -4.90 22.66
C THR A 229 -14.67 -5.75 23.89
N ILE A 230 -13.72 -6.66 23.68
CA ILE A 230 -13.10 -7.48 24.73
C ILE A 230 -12.45 -6.58 25.80
N PRO A 231 -12.51 -6.94 27.09
CA PRO A 231 -11.85 -6.17 28.15
C PRO A 231 -10.38 -5.89 27.87
N LYS A 232 -9.91 -4.69 28.22
CA LYS A 232 -8.53 -4.17 28.02
C LYS A 232 -8.15 -3.86 26.57
N GLU A 233 -9.04 -4.08 25.61
CA GLU A 233 -8.85 -3.63 24.23
C GLU A 233 -9.47 -2.25 24.05
N ASP A 234 -8.85 -1.42 23.20
CA ASP A 234 -9.44 -0.13 22.84
C ASP A 234 -10.70 -0.36 21.98
N PRO A 235 -11.83 0.30 22.27
CA PRO A 235 -13.06 0.12 21.49
C PRO A 235 -13.04 0.85 20.14
N ASN A 236 -12.12 1.78 19.91
CA ASN A 236 -11.95 2.49 18.64
C ASN A 236 -10.81 1.86 17.84
N GLN A 237 -11.14 0.84 17.07
CA GLN A 237 -10.18 0.02 16.32
C GLN A 237 -10.21 0.39 14.84
N TYR A 238 -9.04 0.43 14.20
CA TYR A 238 -8.89 0.80 12.79
C TYR A 238 -8.11 -0.25 12.02
N VAL A 239 -8.45 -0.41 10.74
CA VAL A 239 -7.88 -1.44 9.86
C VAL A 239 -6.41 -1.19 9.60
N ALA A 240 -5.61 -2.21 9.86
CA ALA A 240 -4.18 -2.20 9.59
C ALA A 240 -3.71 -3.51 8.97
N LEU A 241 -2.59 -3.43 8.27
CA LEU A 241 -1.93 -4.51 7.57
C LEU A 241 -0.46 -4.59 8.01
N TRP A 242 -0.02 -5.80 8.28
CA TRP A 242 1.35 -6.14 8.62
C TRP A 242 1.80 -7.35 7.81
N TYR A 243 3.08 -7.69 7.86
CA TYR A 243 3.61 -8.86 7.17
C TYR A 243 4.47 -9.69 8.11
N GLN A 244 4.40 -11.01 7.99
CA GLN A 244 5.28 -11.92 8.71
C GLN A 244 5.57 -13.14 7.83
N GLN A 245 6.85 -13.42 7.60
CA GLN A 245 7.33 -14.46 6.68
C GLN A 245 6.68 -14.36 5.28
N GLY A 246 6.51 -13.13 4.79
CA GLY A 246 5.88 -12.84 3.50
C GLY A 246 4.35 -12.96 3.47
N GLU A 247 3.70 -13.33 4.57
CA GLU A 247 2.23 -13.42 4.66
C GLU A 247 1.61 -12.08 5.07
N PRO A 248 0.58 -11.59 4.36
CA PRO A 248 -0.19 -10.42 4.80
C PRO A 248 -1.07 -10.77 6.01
N ILE A 249 -1.02 -9.92 7.03
CA ILE A 249 -1.77 -10.08 8.28
C ILE A 249 -2.59 -8.82 8.51
N MET A 250 -3.90 -8.93 8.31
CA MET A 250 -4.81 -7.88 8.76
C MET A 250 -4.93 -7.92 10.29
N GLY A 251 -5.00 -6.74 10.89
CA GLY A 251 -5.11 -6.57 12.33
C GLY A 251 -5.74 -5.23 12.65
N ARG A 252 -5.38 -4.69 13.82
CA ARG A 252 -5.94 -3.43 14.28
C ARG A 252 -4.90 -2.50 14.87
N ILE A 253 -5.17 -1.22 14.74
CA ILE A 253 -4.49 -0.16 15.47
C ILE A 253 -5.49 0.66 16.29
N TRP A 254 -4.99 1.38 17.28
CA TRP A 254 -5.74 2.35 18.08
C TRP A 254 -4.79 3.45 18.58
N LYS A 255 -5.39 4.57 19.00
CA LYS A 255 -4.65 5.70 19.57
C LYS A 255 -4.38 5.41 21.04
N ASP A 256 -3.12 5.27 21.43
CA ASP A 256 -2.77 5.03 22.83
C ASP A 256 -2.96 6.29 23.71
N GLY A 257 -2.78 6.13 25.02
CA GLY A 257 -2.91 7.23 25.98
C GLY A 257 -1.94 8.40 25.79
N ASN A 258 -0.88 8.22 24.99
CA ASN A 258 0.08 9.25 24.63
C ASN A 258 -0.18 9.86 23.24
N GLY A 259 -1.28 9.47 22.60
CA GLY A 259 -1.65 9.92 21.26
C GLY A 259 -0.82 9.31 20.14
N LYS A 260 -0.19 8.16 20.38
CA LYS A 260 0.63 7.42 19.42
C LYS A 260 -0.11 6.20 18.88
N VAL A 261 0.38 5.68 17.76
CA VAL A 261 -0.14 4.45 17.15
C VAL A 261 0.29 3.24 17.97
N ALA A 262 -0.67 2.53 18.53
CA ALA A 262 -0.49 1.17 19.04
C ALA A 262 -1.15 0.17 18.08
N ALA A 263 -0.65 -1.06 18.06
CA ALA A 263 -1.06 -2.07 17.08
C ALA A 263 -1.08 -3.48 17.68
N THR A 264 -1.89 -4.36 17.10
CA THR A 264 -1.84 -5.79 17.39
C THR A 264 -2.26 -6.64 16.20
N PHE A 265 -1.55 -7.76 16.02
CA PHE A 265 -1.71 -8.70 14.91
C PHE A 265 -1.68 -10.14 15.41
N GLY A 266 -2.46 -11.00 14.75
CA GLY A 266 -2.59 -12.41 15.11
C GLY A 266 -2.02 -13.29 14.02
N TRP A 267 -1.00 -14.10 14.34
CA TRP A 267 -0.38 -14.99 13.38
C TRP A 267 0.18 -16.25 14.05
N ASN A 268 -0.04 -17.40 13.42
CA ASN A 268 0.37 -18.72 13.92
C ASN A 268 0.06 -18.96 15.41
N GLY A 269 -1.17 -18.62 15.83
CA GLY A 269 -1.67 -18.83 17.18
C GLY A 269 -1.14 -17.84 18.21
N ARG A 270 -0.29 -16.88 17.82
CA ARG A 270 0.33 -15.89 18.70
C ARG A 270 -0.23 -14.50 18.46
N GLU A 271 -0.32 -13.74 19.54
CA GLU A 271 -0.52 -12.29 19.49
C GLU A 271 0.83 -11.59 19.38
N TYR A 272 0.90 -10.61 18.48
CA TYR A 272 2.00 -9.67 18.33
C TYR A 272 1.48 -8.29 18.71
N ARG A 273 1.99 -7.73 19.80
CA ARG A 273 1.63 -6.39 20.32
C ARG A 273 2.84 -5.48 20.53
N ASP A 274 4.03 -6.07 20.66
CA ASP A 274 5.28 -5.37 20.86
C ASP A 274 6.17 -5.48 19.62
N LYS A 275 7.02 -4.47 19.40
CA LYS A 275 8.02 -4.45 18.30
C LYS A 275 7.43 -4.70 16.91
N ILE A 276 6.21 -4.23 16.66
CA ILE A 276 5.53 -4.34 15.37
C ILE A 276 6.29 -3.63 14.24
N GLY A 277 7.06 -2.58 14.54
CA GLY A 277 7.81 -1.84 13.53
C GLY A 277 6.88 -1.15 12.53
N SER A 278 7.23 -1.24 11.25
CA SER A 278 6.43 -0.72 10.14
C SER A 278 5.16 -1.53 9.89
N LEU A 279 4.07 -0.82 9.64
CA LEU A 279 2.77 -1.37 9.27
C LEU A 279 2.08 -0.41 8.29
N GLN A 280 0.97 -0.86 7.72
CA GLN A 280 0.12 -0.03 6.86
C GLN A 280 -1.25 0.16 7.48
N VAL A 281 -1.83 1.32 7.26
CA VAL A 281 -3.17 1.67 7.75
C VAL A 281 -4.07 2.02 6.58
N LEU A 282 -5.28 1.47 6.57
CA LEU A 282 -6.24 1.73 5.52
C LEU A 282 -6.85 3.13 5.68
N ILE A 283 -6.68 3.95 4.66
CA ILE A 283 -7.24 5.30 4.60
C ILE A 283 -8.59 5.27 3.88
N GLU A 284 -9.52 6.06 4.41
CA GLU A 284 -10.75 6.39 3.73
C GLU A 284 -10.59 7.69 2.93
N LEU A 285 -10.39 7.55 1.62
CA LEU A 285 -10.34 8.67 0.67
C LEU A 285 -11.67 9.46 0.67
N GLY A 286 -11.60 10.77 0.39
CA GLY A 286 -12.79 11.60 0.29
C GLY A 286 -13.79 11.12 -0.75
N HIS A 287 -15.08 11.29 -0.46
CA HIS A 287 -16.19 10.85 -1.33
C HIS A 287 -16.07 11.39 -2.77
N HIS A 288 -15.45 12.56 -2.96
CA HIS A 288 -15.32 13.19 -4.28
C HIS A 288 -14.22 12.58 -5.16
N VAL A 289 -13.19 11.95 -4.56
CA VAL A 289 -12.05 11.39 -5.31
C VAL A 289 -12.15 9.89 -5.56
N ARG A 290 -12.85 9.14 -4.70
CA ARG A 290 -12.98 7.68 -4.83
C ARG A 290 -14.20 7.28 -5.66
N GLY A 291 -14.05 6.22 -6.45
CA GLY A 291 -15.11 5.63 -7.27
C GLY A 291 -15.80 4.43 -6.62
N TYR A 292 -15.61 4.24 -5.32
CA TYR A 292 -16.18 3.12 -4.56
C TYR A 292 -16.58 3.55 -3.15
N ASP A 293 -17.32 2.70 -2.45
CA ASP A 293 -17.68 2.87 -1.04
C ASP A 293 -17.37 1.63 -0.23
N TYR A 294 -16.95 1.84 1.02
CA TYR A 294 -16.73 0.76 1.98
C TYR A 294 -18.01 0.42 2.74
N SER A 295 -18.16 -0.86 3.08
CA SER A 295 -19.19 -1.33 4.01
C SER A 295 -18.74 -2.62 4.70
N TRP A 296 -19.20 -2.83 5.93
CA TRP A 296 -18.97 -4.06 6.67
C TRP A 296 -20.10 -5.03 6.38
N GLN A 297 -19.81 -6.11 5.65
CA GLN A 297 -20.79 -7.08 5.18
C GLN A 297 -20.61 -8.42 5.90
N PRO A 298 -21.68 -9.15 6.20
CA PRO A 298 -21.56 -10.53 6.68
C PRO A 298 -20.74 -11.37 5.71
N PHE A 299 -19.92 -12.28 6.24
CA PHE A 299 -19.16 -13.23 5.44
C PHE A 299 -20.07 -14.04 4.52
N SER A 300 -21.30 -14.37 4.93
CA SER A 300 -22.28 -15.05 4.08
C SER A 300 -22.62 -14.32 2.77
N VAL A 301 -22.46 -12.99 2.73
CA VAL A 301 -22.71 -12.16 1.55
C VAL A 301 -21.48 -12.07 0.64
N CYS A 302 -20.30 -11.93 1.24
CA CYS A 302 -19.08 -11.57 0.54
C CYS A 302 -18.04 -12.70 0.45
N GLY A 303 -18.24 -13.81 1.15
CA GLY A 303 -17.32 -14.93 1.23
C GLY A 303 -17.58 -16.06 0.21
N THR A 304 -18.66 -15.97 -0.56
CA THR A 304 -18.98 -16.93 -1.64
C THR A 304 -18.05 -16.77 -2.85
N PHE A 305 -18.09 -17.63 -3.85
CA PHE A 305 -17.40 -17.39 -5.13
C PHE A 305 -18.43 -17.02 -6.20
N GLY A 306 -18.08 -16.11 -7.11
CA GLY A 306 -18.97 -15.64 -8.19
C GLY A 306 -19.13 -14.12 -8.23
N GLU A 307 -20.10 -13.65 -9.02
CA GLU A 307 -20.44 -12.23 -9.11
C GLU A 307 -20.98 -11.72 -7.77
N LYS A 308 -20.42 -10.61 -7.30
CA LYS A 308 -20.82 -9.96 -6.06
C LYS A 308 -20.89 -8.47 -6.27
N GLU A 309 -21.90 -7.89 -5.67
CA GLU A 309 -22.02 -6.45 -5.52
C GLU A 309 -20.95 -5.90 -4.56
N TRP A 310 -20.67 -6.64 -3.48
CA TRP A 310 -19.68 -6.29 -2.47
C TRP A 310 -18.47 -7.21 -2.58
N LEU A 311 -17.33 -6.60 -2.91
CA LEU A 311 -16.05 -7.31 -2.97
C LEU A 311 -15.31 -7.08 -1.66
N PRO A 312 -14.81 -8.14 -0.98
CA PRO A 312 -13.94 -7.96 0.17
C PRO A 312 -12.77 -7.04 -0.16
N VAL A 313 -12.36 -6.20 0.79
CA VAL A 313 -11.03 -5.59 0.75
C VAL A 313 -10.04 -6.70 1.04
N TYR A 314 -9.05 -6.92 0.19
CA TYR A 314 -8.12 -8.03 0.37
C TYR A 314 -6.70 -7.70 -0.09
N VAL A 315 -5.75 -8.46 0.46
CA VAL A 315 -4.40 -8.62 -0.08
C VAL A 315 -4.26 -10.08 -0.47
N ASP A 316 -3.90 -10.32 -1.73
CA ASP A 316 -3.71 -11.68 -2.25
C ASP A 316 -2.29 -12.18 -1.95
N TYR A 317 -2.20 -13.47 -1.61
CA TYR A 317 -0.94 -14.19 -1.41
C TYR A 317 -1.17 -15.68 -1.69
N LYS A 318 -1.39 -16.48 -0.63
CA LYS A 318 -1.81 -17.90 -0.68
C LYS A 318 -3.28 -18.08 -0.31
N GLY A 319 -3.98 -16.97 -0.09
CA GLY A 319 -5.36 -16.86 0.34
C GLY A 319 -5.81 -15.42 0.17
N ILE A 320 -7.11 -15.18 0.35
CA ILE A 320 -7.70 -13.84 0.28
C ILE A 320 -7.86 -13.38 1.73
N ILE A 321 -6.89 -12.58 2.21
CA ILE A 321 -6.88 -12.08 3.58
C ILE A 321 -7.58 -10.73 3.62
N SER A 322 -8.68 -10.66 4.37
CA SER A 322 -9.53 -9.49 4.47
C SER A 322 -9.69 -9.01 5.92
N PRO A 323 -9.87 -7.69 6.16
CA PRO A 323 -10.22 -7.18 7.49
C PRO A 323 -11.57 -7.73 7.94
N CYS A 324 -11.65 -8.20 9.18
CA CYS A 324 -12.88 -8.79 9.72
C CYS A 324 -13.08 -8.42 11.19
N VAL A 325 -14.27 -7.96 11.53
CA VAL A 325 -14.72 -7.84 12.93
C VAL A 325 -15.36 -9.16 13.31
N ILE A 326 -14.75 -9.83 14.29
CA ILE A 326 -15.28 -11.06 14.86
C ILE A 326 -16.11 -10.78 16.11
N THR A 327 -17.16 -11.56 16.30
CA THR A 327 -17.94 -11.65 17.54
C THR A 327 -17.38 -12.81 18.36
N TRP A 328 -16.71 -12.50 19.45
CA TRP A 328 -16.15 -13.46 20.39
C TRP A 328 -16.86 -13.30 21.74
N GLU A 329 -17.60 -14.33 22.16
CA GLU A 329 -18.35 -14.32 23.43
C GLU A 329 -19.28 -13.09 23.59
N GLY A 330 -19.92 -12.69 22.49
CA GLY A 330 -20.82 -11.53 22.45
C GLY A 330 -20.13 -10.17 22.34
N LYS A 331 -18.79 -10.13 22.32
CA LYS A 331 -17.99 -8.91 22.14
C LYS A 331 -17.40 -8.82 20.74
N GLN A 332 -17.21 -7.60 20.25
CA GLN A 332 -16.73 -7.31 18.90
C GLN A 332 -15.24 -6.97 18.90
N ILE A 333 -14.46 -7.56 18.01
CA ILE A 333 -13.03 -7.25 17.90
C ILE A 333 -12.51 -7.38 16.47
N LEU A 334 -11.71 -6.40 16.03
CA LEU A 334 -11.13 -6.36 14.71
C LEU A 334 -9.90 -7.27 14.60
N GLY A 335 -9.89 -8.06 13.54
CA GLY A 335 -8.80 -8.93 13.10
C GLY A 335 -8.91 -9.21 11.61
N LYS A 336 -8.80 -10.48 11.24
CA LYS A 336 -8.73 -10.94 9.84
C LYS A 336 -9.67 -12.10 9.54
N VAL A 337 -9.96 -12.29 8.27
CA VAL A 337 -10.54 -13.51 7.73
C VAL A 337 -9.78 -13.95 6.50
N ASP A 338 -9.52 -15.26 6.41
CA ASP A 338 -9.17 -15.91 5.16
C ASP A 338 -10.45 -16.38 4.49
N ILE A 339 -10.83 -15.71 3.40
CA ILE A 339 -12.07 -15.99 2.69
C ILE A 339 -12.09 -17.40 2.11
N ARG A 340 -10.95 -17.87 1.58
CA ARG A 340 -10.90 -19.18 0.91
C ARG A 340 -11.00 -20.33 1.90
N ASN A 341 -10.41 -20.15 3.07
CA ASN A 341 -10.33 -21.19 4.10
C ASN A 341 -11.40 -21.10 5.18
N GLU A 342 -12.37 -20.18 5.03
CA GLU A 342 -13.43 -19.91 6.02
C GLU A 342 -12.89 -19.86 7.46
N LYS A 343 -11.85 -19.04 7.66
CA LYS A 343 -11.13 -18.92 8.93
C LYS A 343 -10.99 -17.46 9.31
N ALA A 344 -11.70 -17.04 10.35
CA ALA A 344 -11.58 -15.71 10.93
C ALA A 344 -10.75 -15.77 12.22
N SER A 345 -10.01 -14.72 12.54
CA SER A 345 -9.29 -14.65 13.81
C SER A 345 -8.97 -13.22 14.23
N ALA A 346 -8.78 -13.01 15.53
CA ALA A 346 -8.28 -11.75 16.07
C ALA A 346 -7.32 -12.00 17.24
N ALA A 347 -6.28 -11.18 17.32
CA ALA A 347 -5.28 -11.27 18.38
C ALA A 347 -5.79 -10.61 19.65
N PHE A 348 -5.78 -11.30 20.79
CA PHE A 348 -5.98 -10.73 22.13
C PHE A 348 -5.62 -11.76 23.20
N SER A 349 -5.32 -11.30 24.41
CA SER A 349 -4.96 -12.16 25.56
C SER A 349 -3.81 -13.15 25.27
N GLY A 350 -2.81 -12.71 24.49
CA GLY A 350 -1.61 -13.47 24.16
C GLY A 350 -1.78 -14.47 23.01
N LYS A 351 -2.95 -14.53 22.36
CA LYS A 351 -3.27 -15.54 21.33
C LYS A 351 -3.89 -14.93 20.08
N ASP A 352 -3.73 -15.61 18.96
CA ASP A 352 -4.59 -15.44 17.77
C ASP A 352 -5.84 -16.31 17.95
N ASN A 353 -6.96 -15.72 18.37
CA ASN A 353 -8.18 -16.45 18.69
C ASN A 353 -8.97 -16.72 17.41
N ILE A 354 -9.14 -18.00 17.09
CA ILE A 354 -9.60 -18.47 15.78
C ILE A 354 -11.06 -18.92 15.83
N ILE A 355 -11.82 -18.52 14.82
CA ILE A 355 -13.16 -18.99 14.49
C ILE A 355 -13.10 -19.71 13.13
N VAL A 356 -13.64 -20.92 13.07
CA VAL A 356 -13.74 -21.74 11.84
C VAL A 356 -15.15 -22.27 11.66
N GLY A 357 -15.45 -22.71 10.44
CA GLY A 357 -16.70 -23.39 10.11
C GLY A 357 -17.90 -22.43 10.13
N PRO A 358 -19.12 -22.90 10.48
CA PRO A 358 -20.34 -22.12 10.32
C PRO A 358 -20.34 -20.76 11.03
N LYS A 359 -19.59 -20.65 12.14
CA LYS A 359 -19.47 -19.40 12.91
C LYS A 359 -18.83 -18.26 12.12
N VAL A 360 -18.06 -18.55 11.07
CA VAL A 360 -17.44 -17.50 10.24
C VAL A 360 -18.48 -16.73 9.43
N LYS A 361 -19.62 -17.34 9.09
CA LYS A 361 -20.65 -16.76 8.21
C LYS A 361 -21.28 -15.47 8.76
N GLU A 362 -21.32 -15.33 10.08
CA GLU A 362 -21.91 -14.17 10.79
C GLU A 362 -20.91 -13.04 11.01
N GLN A 363 -19.62 -13.27 10.76
CA GLN A 363 -18.59 -12.28 11.01
C GLN A 363 -18.62 -11.20 9.93
N LEU A 364 -18.25 -9.97 10.31
CA LEU A 364 -18.39 -8.80 9.44
C LEU A 364 -17.07 -8.51 8.75
N VAL A 365 -17.04 -8.60 7.44
CA VAL A 365 -15.87 -8.41 6.59
C VAL A 365 -15.94 -7.03 5.96
N LEU A 366 -14.82 -6.30 5.96
CA LEU A 366 -14.74 -5.05 5.23
C LEU A 366 -14.80 -5.34 3.72
N CYS A 367 -15.80 -4.78 3.06
CA CYS A 367 -16.01 -4.86 1.64
C CYS A 367 -16.01 -3.46 1.00
N ARG A 368 -15.86 -3.45 -0.32
CA ARG A 368 -16.00 -2.28 -1.18
C ARG A 368 -16.95 -2.59 -2.34
N LYS A 369 -17.70 -1.58 -2.75
CA LYS A 369 -18.61 -1.62 -3.90
C LYS A 369 -18.29 -0.46 -4.83
N ALA A 370 -18.15 -0.73 -6.12
CA ALA A 370 -17.95 0.31 -7.12
C ALA A 370 -19.22 1.16 -7.27
N ARG A 371 -19.04 2.46 -7.44
CA ARG A 371 -20.13 3.41 -7.68
C ARG A 371 -20.66 3.28 -9.10
N PRO A 372 -21.89 3.77 -9.37
CA PRO A 372 -22.43 3.77 -10.73
C PRO A 372 -21.45 4.36 -11.75
N GLY A 373 -21.18 3.61 -12.81
CA GLY A 373 -20.25 4.00 -13.88
C GLY A 373 -18.76 3.72 -13.61
N TYR A 374 -18.42 3.10 -12.48
CA TYR A 374 -17.06 2.66 -12.17
C TYR A 374 -16.98 1.16 -12.01
N HIS A 375 -15.79 0.61 -12.24
CA HIS A 375 -15.50 -0.83 -12.12
C HIS A 375 -14.13 -1.01 -11.46
N PHE A 376 -13.99 -2.08 -10.68
CA PHE A 376 -12.67 -2.52 -10.21
C PHE A 376 -11.97 -3.27 -11.35
N GLU A 377 -10.65 -3.08 -11.44
CA GLU A 377 -9.78 -3.84 -12.36
C GLU A 377 -9.51 -5.27 -11.86
#